data_AF-A0A915JRN2-F1
#
_entry.id   AF-A0A915JRN2-F1
#
_cell.length_a   1.000
_cell.length_b   1.000
_cell.length_c   1.000
_cell.angle_alpha   90.00
_cell.angle_beta   90.00
_cell.angle_gamma   90.00
#
_symmetry.space_group_name_H-M   'P 1'
#
loop_
_entity.id
_entity.type
_entity.pdbx_description
1 polymer ?
#
loop_
_entity_poly.entity_id
_entity_poly.type
_entity_poly.pdbx_seq_one_letter_code
_entity_poly.pdbx_strand_id
1 'polypeptide(L)'
;MVEWWTRSHEELVKDNYNEEKLRNIIRNSKGLILRKGFREFFAILEKYDIPIVIFSGGIGDIIRIILEENLGKLPKNVHIISNWMSYDRQ
;
A
#
# COMPACT_ATOMS: atom_id res chain seq x y z
N MET A 1 -11.24 -4.26 18.11
CA MET A 1 -10.94 -4.03 16.66
C MET A 1 -11.08 -2.55 16.30
N VAL A 2 -12.25 -1.92 16.45
CA VAL A 2 -12.44 -0.48 16.16
C VAL A 2 -11.54 0.40 17.04
N GLU A 3 -11.62 0.28 18.37
CA GLU A 3 -10.79 1.08 19.29
C GLU A 3 -9.29 0.96 19.03
N TRP A 4 -8.81 -0.25 18.72
CA TRP A 4 -7.40 -0.46 18.40
C TRP A 4 -7.00 0.27 17.12
N TRP A 5 -7.77 0.12 16.04
CA TRP A 5 -7.50 0.83 14.79
C TRP A 5 -7.59 2.35 14.94
N THR A 6 -8.58 2.86 15.67
CA THR A 6 -8.71 4.29 15.96
C THR A 6 -7.47 4.81 16.67
N ARG A 7 -7.09 4.21 17.80
CA ARG A 7 -5.91 4.66 18.57
C ARG A 7 -4.61 4.52 17.78
N SER A 8 -4.42 3.41 17.06
CA SER A 8 -3.21 3.21 16.27
C SER A 8 -3.09 4.24 15.14
N HIS A 9 -4.21 4.59 14.49
CA HIS A 9 -4.19 5.62 13.45
C HIS A 9 -4.00 7.03 14.03
N GLU A 10 -4.58 7.33 15.19
CA GLU A 10 -4.37 8.61 15.89
C GLU A 10 -2.89 8.86 16.20
N GLU A 11 -2.15 7.83 16.65
CA GLU A 11 -0.71 7.96 16.87
C GLU A 11 0.06 8.19 15.55
N LEU A 12 -0.28 7.46 14.48
CA LEU A 12 0.36 7.65 13.17
C LEU A 12 0.14 9.06 12.59
N VAL A 13 -1.02 9.67 12.85
CA VAL A 13 -1.31 11.03 12.39
C VAL A 13 -0.42 12.06 13.11
N LYS A 14 -0.14 11.87 14.41
CA LYS A 14 0.72 12.79 15.18
C LYS A 14 2.15 12.87 14.63
N ASP A 15 2.65 11.78 14.05
CA ASP A 15 4.00 11.69 13.49
C ASP A 15 4.17 12.44 12.15
N ASN A 16 3.06 12.96 11.59
CA ASN A 16 3.02 13.79 10.38
C ASN A 16 3.85 13.21 9.23
N TYR A 17 3.47 11.99 8.83
CA TYR A 17 4.04 11.32 7.67
C TYR A 17 3.59 12.01 6.38
N ASN A 18 4.53 12.20 5.46
CA ASN A 18 4.24 12.53 4.07
C ASN A 18 4.63 11.34 3.18
N GLU A 19 4.24 11.38 1.91
CA GLU A 19 4.49 10.27 0.98
C GLU A 19 5.99 9.92 0.85
N GLU A 20 6.87 10.92 0.83
CA GLU A 20 8.32 10.70 0.72
C GLU A 20 8.87 9.94 1.93
N LYS A 21 8.48 10.32 3.16
CA LYS A 21 8.84 9.60 4.38
C LYS A 21 8.36 8.15 4.33
N LEU A 22 7.13 7.91 3.87
CA LEU A 22 6.58 6.55 3.74
C LEU A 22 7.38 5.71 2.75
N ARG A 23 7.70 6.26 1.57
CA ARG A 23 8.56 5.59 0.58
C ARG A 23 9.92 5.24 1.18
N ASN A 24 10.52 6.18 1.91
CA ASN A 24 11.80 5.94 2.57
C ASN A 24 11.72 4.80 3.61
N ILE A 25 10.66 4.77 4.42
CA ILE A 25 10.43 3.69 5.40
C ILE A 25 10.28 2.34 4.69
N ILE A 26 9.49 2.28 3.61
CA ILE A 26 9.24 1.05 2.86
C ILE A 26 10.53 0.52 2.23
N ARG A 27 11.33 1.39 1.60
CA ARG A 27 12.62 1.01 0.99
C ARG A 27 13.62 0.48 2.01
N ASN A 28 13.61 1.02 3.23
CA ASN A 28 14.52 0.61 4.30
C ASN A 28 13.95 -0.52 5.19
N SER A 29 12.73 -0.99 4.91
CA SER A 29 12.10 -2.04 5.69
C SER A 29 12.75 -3.40 5.41
N LYS A 30 13.36 -3.98 6.45
CA LYS A 30 13.99 -5.31 6.37
C LYS A 30 12.98 -6.46 6.51
N GLY A 31 11.77 -6.18 6.97
CA GLY A 31 10.77 -7.20 7.31
C GLY A 31 9.70 -7.44 6.24
N LEU A 32 9.66 -6.63 5.18
CA LEU A 32 8.67 -6.78 4.12
C LEU A 32 9.07 -7.93 3.18
N ILE A 33 8.30 -9.01 3.21
CA ILE A 33 8.53 -10.18 2.35
C ILE A 33 7.29 -10.40 1.50
N LEU A 34 7.45 -10.27 0.19
CA LEU A 34 6.42 -10.60 -0.78
C LEU A 34 6.45 -12.10 -1.09
N ARG A 35 5.28 -12.70 -1.33
CA ARG A 35 5.18 -14.12 -1.66
C ARG A 35 5.91 -14.42 -2.96
N LYS A 36 6.50 -15.62 -3.06
CA LYS A 36 7.06 -16.13 -4.31
C LYS A 36 6.01 -16.06 -5.41
N GLY A 37 6.40 -15.59 -6.60
CA GLY A 37 5.48 -15.42 -7.73
C GLY A 37 4.74 -14.07 -7.76
N PHE A 38 5.05 -13.15 -6.83
CA PHE A 38 4.37 -11.84 -6.76
C PHE A 38 4.41 -11.08 -8.09
N ARG A 39 5.59 -10.96 -8.73
CA ARG A 39 5.72 -10.19 -9.97
C ARG A 39 4.99 -10.87 -11.12
N GLU A 40 5.12 -12.18 -11.21
CA GLU A 40 4.50 -13.03 -12.22
C GLU A 40 2.97 -12.99 -12.12
N PHE A 41 2.43 -13.01 -10.90
CA PHE A 41 1.00 -12.88 -10.64
C PHE A 41 0.42 -11.59 -11.24
N PHE A 42 1.01 -10.43 -10.90
CA PHE A 42 0.54 -9.14 -11.42
C PHE A 42 0.76 -9.03 -12.93
N ALA A 43 1.89 -9.49 -13.45
CA ALA A 43 2.19 -9.45 -14.89
C ALA A 43 1.22 -10.29 -15.72
N ILE A 44 0.89 -11.50 -15.27
CA ILE A 44 -0.07 -12.39 -15.96
C ILE A 44 -1.46 -11.77 -15.96
N LEU A 45 -1.93 -11.28 -14.82
CA LEU A 45 -3.28 -10.73 -14.71
C LEU A 45 -3.43 -9.39 -15.45
N GLU A 46 -2.41 -8.51 -15.43
CA GLU A 46 -2.42 -7.28 -16.22
C GLU A 46 -2.41 -7.60 -17.73
N LYS A 47 -1.66 -8.64 -18.17
CA LYS A 47 -1.63 -9.07 -19.58
C LYS A 47 -3.00 -9.50 -20.11
N TYR A 48 -3.80 -10.16 -19.27
CA TYR A 48 -5.14 -10.64 -19.65
C TYR A 48 -6.26 -9.69 -19.19
N ASP A 49 -5.91 -8.48 -18.73
CA ASP A 49 -6.84 -7.48 -18.21
C ASP A 49 -7.82 -8.02 -17.17
N ILE A 50 -7.35 -8.92 -16.31
CA ILE A 50 -8.18 -9.53 -15.26
C ILE A 50 -8.24 -8.57 -14.07
N PRO A 51 -9.43 -8.09 -13.66
CA PRO A 51 -9.53 -7.15 -12.53
C PRO A 51 -9.03 -7.77 -11.22
N ILE A 52 -8.21 -7.02 -10.49
CA ILE A 52 -7.72 -7.38 -9.16
C ILE A 52 -8.29 -6.38 -8.16
N VAL A 53 -8.98 -6.89 -7.14
CA VAL A 53 -9.37 -6.08 -5.98
C VAL A 53 -8.52 -6.48 -4.79
N ILE A 54 -7.68 -5.56 -4.32
CA ILE A 54 -6.98 -5.70 -3.05
C ILE A 54 -7.85 -5.05 -1.98
N PHE A 55 -8.61 -5.88 -1.26
CA PHE A 55 -9.42 -5.43 -0.14
C PHE A 55 -8.67 -5.68 1.17
N SER A 56 -8.23 -4.62 1.83
CA SER A 56 -7.35 -4.66 2.99
C SER A 56 -7.90 -3.84 4.15
N GLY A 57 -7.80 -4.38 5.37
CA GLY A 57 -8.03 -3.62 6.59
C GLY A 57 -6.82 -2.78 7.02
N GLY A 58 -5.72 -2.79 6.27
CA GLY A 58 -4.49 -2.03 6.52
C GLY A 58 -4.53 -0.61 5.97
N ILE A 59 -3.35 -0.06 5.68
CA ILE A 59 -3.16 1.31 5.17
C ILE A 59 -2.94 1.28 3.65
N GLY A 60 -3.81 1.97 2.91
CA GLY A 60 -3.86 1.96 1.44
C GLY A 60 -2.62 2.52 0.78
N ASP A 61 -2.12 3.66 1.27
CA ASP A 61 -0.91 4.33 0.76
C ASP A 61 0.32 3.43 0.82
N ILE A 62 0.47 2.68 1.92
CA ILE A 62 1.57 1.73 2.08
C ILE A 62 1.46 0.61 1.04
N ILE A 63 0.26 0.06 0.83
CA ILE A 63 0.04 -1.00 -0.18
C ILE A 63 0.35 -0.47 -1.58
N ARG A 64 -0.17 0.71 -1.93
CA ARG A 64 0.08 1.36 -3.23
C ARG A 64 1.58 1.54 -3.45
N ILE A 65 2.28 2.13 -2.49
CA ILE A 65 3.72 2.37 -2.59
C ILE A 65 4.49 1.05 -2.71
N ILE A 66 4.14 0.00 -1.94
CA ILE A 66 4.78 -1.31 -2.07
C ILE A 66 4.62 -1.87 -3.49
N LEU A 67 3.44 -1.78 -4.08
CA LEU A 67 3.21 -2.23 -5.45
C LEU A 67 4.05 -1.43 -6.45
N GLU A 68 4.02 -0.10 -6.35
CA GLU A 68 4.79 0.78 -7.23
C GLU A 68 6.30 0.55 -7.12
N GLU A 69 6.86 0.43 -5.92
CA GLU A 69 8.30 0.20 -5.70
C GLU A 69 8.74 -1.18 -6.21
N ASN A 70 7.87 -2.20 -6.15
CA ASN A 70 8.22 -3.57 -6.56
C ASN A 70 7.90 -3.91 -8.02
N LEU A 71 6.93 -3.22 -8.63
CA LEU A 71 6.46 -3.44 -10.00
C LEU A 71 6.83 -2.28 -10.95
N GLY A 72 7.38 -1.18 -10.43
CA GLY A 72 7.72 0.03 -11.18
C GLY A 72 6.54 0.97 -11.46
N LYS A 73 5.31 0.49 -11.25
CA LYS A 73 4.05 1.24 -11.39
C LYS A 73 2.94 0.50 -10.65
N LEU A 74 1.82 1.18 -10.38
CA LEU A 74 0.58 0.51 -10.03
C LEU A 74 -0.02 -0.12 -11.30
N PRO A 75 -0.27 -1.45 -11.36
CA PRO A 75 -0.90 -2.07 -12.52
C PRO A 75 -2.31 -1.53 -12.75
N LYS A 76 -2.69 -1.33 -14.02
CA LYS A 76 -3.94 -0.62 -14.36
C LYS A 76 -5.21 -1.37 -13.95
N ASN A 77 -5.13 -2.70 -13.90
CA ASN A 77 -6.22 -3.61 -13.55
C ASN A 77 -6.35 -3.80 -12.03
N VAL A 78 -5.59 -3.06 -11.20
CA VAL A 78 -5.64 -3.18 -9.74
C VAL A 78 -6.47 -2.06 -9.13
N HIS A 79 -7.44 -2.45 -8.30
CA HIS A 79 -8.21 -1.56 -7.45
C HIS A 79 -7.93 -1.88 -5.97
N ILE A 80 -7.64 -0.85 -5.17
CA ILE A 80 -7.31 -1.01 -3.74
C ILE A 80 -8.44 -0.39 -2.90
N ILE A 81 -9.05 -1.21 -2.05
CA ILE A 81 -10.04 -0.79 -1.05
C ILE A 81 -9.39 -0.97 0.32
N SER A 82 -9.07 0.14 0.99
CA SER A 82 -8.30 0.15 2.23
C SER A 82 -8.51 1.46 3.00
N ASN A 83 -7.95 1.58 4.21
CA ASN A 83 -7.90 2.86 4.93
C ASN A 83 -6.85 3.77 4.28
N TRP A 84 -7.27 4.83 3.61
CA TRP A 84 -6.38 5.80 2.97
C TRP A 84 -5.98 6.91 3.95
N MET A 85 -4.72 7.34 3.89
CA MET A 85 -4.26 8.51 4.63
C MET A 85 -4.90 9.77 4.04
N SER A 86 -5.40 10.64 4.92
CA SER A 86 -5.82 11.99 4.55
C SER A 86 -4.69 12.94 4.91
N TYR A 87 -4.10 13.59 3.90
CA TYR A 87 -3.06 14.58 4.10
C TYR A 87 -3.69 15.97 4.21
N ASP A 88 -3.15 16.81 5.10
CA ASP A 88 -3.52 18.22 5.14
C ASP A 88 -3.23 18.85 3.77
N ARG A 89 -4.13 19.71 3.31
CA ARG A 89 -3.87 20.50 2.10
C ARG A 89 -2.70 21.43 2.41
N GLN A 90 -1.60 21.27 1.69
CA GLN A 90 -0.58 22.32 1.59
C GLN A 90 -1.15 23.55 0.88
#